data_AF-A0A3R7VQ46-F1
#
_entry.id   AF-A0A3R7VQ46-F1
#
_cell.length_a   1.000
_cell.length_b   1.000
_cell.length_c   1.000
_cell.angle_alpha   90.00
_cell.angle_beta   90.00
_cell.angle_gamma   90.00
#
_symmetry.space_group_name_H-M   'P 1'
#
loop_
_entity.id
_entity.type
_entity.pdbx_description
1 polymer ?
#
loop_
_entity_poly.entity_id
_entity_poly.type
_entity_poly.pdbx_seq_one_letter_code
_entity_poly.pdbx_strand_id
1 'polypeptide(L)'
;MKFNKIIFILSVLFITSFSINQESKIQAQDIPELHMLVLQGDILVSGVKNSQIDGLILQASISGKNVGSIEIASKTVSSRYVALEIGPDESLEGQMIDFSIGNQLASESIPFGPVTPSGSYCKGCSWVLPITRTLDLNFSSVPVATPTPVPASASPSFLTGNLIFGSILSAPAELNEIKAYIGNELVGVGTVNGPDYSITIDPGTVEYVGKSVTFEIAGTLSKTTYIFVEDDFQTDIKLFFPQYIPPPPTPTPTPLATAVPTATAVPEPTRTPTPLPEPTATYTATPTPTPIVFTSSNEDAIITEDASDGGCNSRGGGPASVGLILLSLTPVYLLNRKRRNK
;
A
#
# COMPACT_ATOMS: atom_id res chain seq x y z
N MET A 1 -91.82 -29.04 -19.15
CA MET A 1 -91.58 -30.26 -18.34
C MET A 1 -90.17 -30.77 -18.67
N LYS A 2 -89.27 -30.70 -17.68
CA LYS A 2 -87.94 -31.34 -17.57
C LYS A 2 -86.90 -31.14 -18.69
N PHE A 3 -85.93 -30.25 -18.49
CA PHE A 3 -84.53 -30.45 -18.92
C PHE A 3 -83.54 -29.57 -18.10
N ASN A 4 -83.67 -29.63 -16.76
CA ASN A 4 -82.66 -29.10 -15.82
C ASN A 4 -82.00 -30.30 -15.14
N LYS A 5 -80.80 -30.72 -15.61
CA LYS A 5 -79.87 -31.60 -14.87
C LYS A 5 -78.52 -31.88 -15.58
N ILE A 6 -77.97 -30.93 -16.35
CA ILE A 6 -76.59 -31.04 -16.89
C ILE A 6 -75.84 -29.73 -16.63
N ILE A 7 -75.96 -29.21 -15.42
CA ILE A 7 -75.17 -28.10 -14.89
C ILE A 7 -74.85 -28.53 -13.48
N PHE A 8 -73.79 -29.33 -13.28
CA PHE A 8 -73.08 -29.49 -12.00
C PHE A 8 -71.88 -30.47 -12.02
N ILE A 9 -71.44 -30.96 -13.19
CA ILE A 9 -70.22 -31.80 -13.30
C ILE A 9 -69.32 -31.24 -14.41
N LEU A 10 -68.95 -29.97 -14.30
CA LEU A 10 -67.86 -29.39 -15.09
C LEU A 10 -67.17 -28.25 -14.30
N SER A 11 -67.03 -28.42 -12.99
CA SER A 11 -66.39 -27.42 -12.11
C SER A 11 -65.26 -28.00 -11.25
N VAL A 12 -64.90 -29.27 -11.41
CA VAL A 12 -63.78 -29.88 -10.66
C VAL A 12 -63.03 -30.85 -11.58
N LEU A 13 -62.27 -30.33 -12.54
CA LEU A 13 -61.13 -31.06 -13.08
C LEU A 13 -60.05 -30.07 -13.54
N PHE A 14 -59.05 -29.93 -12.67
CA PHE A 14 -57.66 -29.69 -13.03
C PHE A 14 -57.30 -28.39 -13.73
N ILE A 15 -57.25 -27.36 -12.89
CA ILE A 15 -56.03 -26.54 -12.71
C ILE A 15 -54.80 -27.49 -12.71
N THR A 16 -54.08 -27.60 -13.82
CA THR A 16 -52.61 -27.76 -13.92
C THR A 16 -52.20 -27.98 -15.38
N SER A 17 -51.90 -26.90 -16.09
CA SER A 17 -50.98 -26.90 -17.24
C SER A 17 -50.52 -25.47 -17.53
N PHE A 18 -50.09 -24.77 -16.48
CA PHE A 18 -49.12 -23.69 -16.62
C PHE A 18 -47.73 -24.33 -16.54
N SER A 19 -47.19 -24.69 -17.69
CA SER A 19 -45.75 -24.72 -17.96
C SER A 19 -45.61 -24.39 -19.43
N ILE A 20 -45.71 -23.10 -19.73
CA ILE A 20 -45.17 -22.55 -20.96
C ILE A 20 -43.68 -22.90 -20.92
N ASN A 21 -43.23 -23.71 -21.88
CA ASN A 21 -41.82 -23.84 -22.20
C ASN A 21 -41.33 -22.43 -22.56
N GLN A 22 -40.84 -21.68 -21.56
CA GLN A 22 -39.86 -20.67 -21.86
C GLN A 22 -38.61 -21.43 -22.23
N GLU A 23 -38.36 -21.56 -23.54
CA GLU A 23 -36.99 -21.67 -24.00
C GLU A 23 -36.23 -20.52 -23.33
N SER A 24 -35.45 -20.84 -22.31
CA SER A 24 -34.41 -19.97 -21.85
C SER A 24 -33.48 -19.78 -23.04
N LYS A 25 -33.71 -18.71 -23.81
CA LYS A 25 -32.65 -18.13 -24.62
C LYS A 25 -31.53 -17.88 -23.63
N ILE A 26 -30.51 -18.73 -23.70
CA ILE A 26 -29.22 -18.45 -23.10
C ILE A 26 -28.78 -17.18 -23.80
N GLN A 27 -29.06 -16.04 -23.18
CA GLN A 27 -28.49 -14.78 -23.58
C GLN A 27 -27.01 -14.96 -23.26
N ALA A 28 -26.21 -15.24 -24.30
CA ALA A 28 -24.78 -15.19 -24.18
C ALA A 28 -24.47 -13.82 -23.56
N GLN A 29 -23.77 -13.83 -22.42
CA GLN A 29 -23.32 -12.58 -21.83
C GLN A 29 -22.40 -11.93 -22.85
N ASP A 30 -22.84 -10.83 -23.44
CA ASP A 30 -22.03 -10.08 -24.41
C ASP A 30 -20.67 -9.81 -23.76
N ILE A 31 -19.59 -10.14 -24.49
CA ILE A 31 -18.24 -9.90 -24.01
C ILE A 31 -18.10 -8.38 -23.85
N PRO A 32 -17.75 -7.87 -22.66
CA PRO A 32 -17.67 -6.44 -22.44
C PRO A 32 -16.62 -5.85 -23.38
N GLU A 33 -17.03 -4.84 -24.16
CA GLU A 33 -16.11 -4.09 -24.99
C GLU A 33 -15.17 -3.29 -24.08
N LEU A 34 -13.86 -3.41 -24.33
CA LEU A 34 -12.81 -2.80 -23.53
C LEU A 34 -12.07 -1.78 -24.39
N HIS A 35 -12.63 -0.57 -24.44
CA HIS A 35 -12.08 0.58 -25.16
C HIS A 35 -10.92 1.18 -24.36
N MET A 36 -9.80 0.47 -24.34
CA MET A 36 -8.63 0.79 -23.51
C MET A 36 -7.40 0.96 -24.39
N LEU A 37 -6.58 1.96 -24.07
CA LEU A 37 -5.28 2.15 -24.69
C LEU A 37 -4.18 1.79 -23.69
N VAL A 38 -3.26 0.91 -24.09
CA VAL A 38 -2.10 0.50 -23.29
C VAL A 38 -0.84 1.05 -23.94
N LEU A 39 -0.12 1.91 -23.22
CA LEU A 39 1.08 2.57 -23.72
C LEU A 39 2.35 2.05 -23.05
N GLN A 40 3.43 2.11 -23.80
CA GLN A 40 4.79 1.89 -23.32
C GLN A 40 5.77 2.77 -24.10
N GLY A 41 6.92 3.07 -23.52
CA GLY A 41 7.97 3.80 -24.21
C GLY A 41 8.98 4.42 -23.27
N ASP A 42 9.94 5.13 -23.85
CA ASP A 42 10.97 5.84 -23.13
C ASP A 42 10.52 7.27 -22.80
N ILE A 43 11.05 7.80 -21.70
CA ILE A 43 10.84 9.18 -21.28
C ILE A 43 12.18 9.91 -21.36
N LEU A 44 12.18 11.00 -22.11
CA LEU A 44 13.34 11.85 -22.32
C LEU A 44 13.09 13.18 -21.61
N VAL A 45 14.10 13.69 -20.93
CA VAL A 45 14.12 15.04 -20.38
C VAL A 45 15.16 15.83 -21.16
N SER A 46 14.74 16.91 -21.83
CA SER A 46 15.61 17.67 -22.73
C SER A 46 16.27 16.78 -23.81
N GLY A 47 15.54 15.77 -24.29
CA GLY A 47 16.01 14.87 -25.35
C GLY A 47 16.95 13.74 -24.93
N VAL A 48 17.21 13.56 -23.62
CA VAL A 48 18.02 12.45 -23.10
C VAL A 48 17.31 11.70 -21.99
N LYS A 49 17.62 10.40 -21.80
CA LYS A 49 17.14 9.66 -20.64
C LYS A 49 17.72 10.24 -19.36
N ASN A 50 16.90 10.42 -18.34
CA ASN A 50 17.30 11.01 -17.07
C ASN A 50 16.72 10.17 -15.93
N SER A 51 17.57 9.53 -15.11
CA SER A 51 17.13 8.67 -14.00
C SER A 51 16.49 9.43 -12.83
N GLN A 52 16.51 10.76 -12.81
CA GLN A 52 15.88 11.56 -11.76
C GLN A 52 14.35 11.48 -11.78
N ILE A 53 13.75 11.00 -12.87
CA ILE A 53 12.30 10.78 -12.96
C ILE A 53 11.89 9.35 -12.57
N ASP A 54 12.84 8.47 -12.31
CA ASP A 54 12.56 7.09 -11.96
C ASP A 54 11.80 7.04 -10.62
N GLY A 55 10.75 6.21 -10.55
CA GLY A 55 9.85 6.15 -9.40
C GLY A 55 8.83 7.30 -9.31
N LEU A 56 8.88 8.30 -10.20
CA LEU A 56 7.82 9.30 -10.30
C LEU A 56 6.58 8.74 -11.02
N ILE A 57 5.43 9.39 -10.82
CA ILE A 57 4.17 9.01 -11.46
C ILE A 57 3.99 9.77 -12.77
N LEU A 58 3.89 9.03 -13.87
CA LEU A 58 3.40 9.50 -15.15
C LEU A 58 1.88 9.45 -15.15
N GLN A 59 1.22 10.56 -15.48
CA GLN A 59 -0.22 10.69 -15.54
C GLN A 59 -0.68 10.97 -16.98
N ALA A 60 -1.72 10.28 -17.41
CA ALA A 60 -2.45 10.57 -18.63
C ALA A 60 -3.76 11.30 -18.28
N SER A 61 -4.02 12.40 -18.96
CA SER A 61 -5.23 13.20 -18.74
C SER A 61 -5.90 13.55 -20.07
N ILE A 62 -7.22 13.63 -20.07
CA ILE A 62 -8.01 14.08 -21.21
C ILE A 62 -8.90 15.21 -20.71
N SER A 63 -8.78 16.39 -21.31
CA SER A 63 -9.56 17.58 -20.90
C SER A 63 -9.44 17.89 -19.39
N GLY A 64 -8.25 17.65 -18.81
CA GLY A 64 -7.96 17.86 -17.38
C GLY A 64 -8.44 16.75 -16.42
N LYS A 65 -9.16 15.73 -16.91
CA LYS A 65 -9.53 14.54 -16.13
C LYS A 65 -8.41 13.51 -16.20
N ASN A 66 -7.91 13.02 -15.06
CA ASN A 66 -6.99 11.89 -15.03
C ASN A 66 -7.71 10.61 -15.49
N VAL A 67 -7.12 9.92 -16.46
CA VAL A 67 -7.67 8.72 -17.11
C VAL A 67 -6.72 7.52 -17.07
N GLY A 68 -5.56 7.69 -16.44
CA GLY A 68 -4.52 6.67 -16.35
C GLY A 68 -3.28 7.20 -15.61
N SER A 69 -2.60 6.32 -14.89
CA SER A 69 -1.34 6.65 -14.21
C SER A 69 -0.45 5.42 -14.07
N ILE A 70 0.86 5.61 -14.16
CA ILE A 70 1.85 4.55 -13.95
C ILE A 70 3.11 5.10 -13.27
N GLU A 71 3.78 4.28 -12.47
CA GLU A 71 5.11 4.57 -11.94
C GLU A 71 6.18 4.33 -13.01
N ILE A 72 7.12 5.28 -13.16
CA ILE A 72 8.23 5.16 -14.08
C ILE A 72 9.24 4.14 -13.55
N ALA A 73 9.67 3.22 -14.41
CA ALA A 73 10.53 2.11 -14.01
C ALA A 73 11.87 2.59 -13.42
N SER A 74 12.24 2.00 -12.29
CA SER A 74 13.44 2.34 -11.51
C SER A 74 14.44 1.19 -11.33
N LYS A 75 14.03 -0.05 -11.63
CA LYS A 75 14.77 -1.27 -11.19
C LYS A 75 15.57 -1.99 -12.29
N THR A 76 15.14 -1.92 -13.55
CA THR A 76 15.74 -2.73 -14.64
C THR A 76 15.99 -1.95 -15.92
N VAL A 77 15.22 -0.88 -16.16
CA VAL A 77 15.39 0.06 -17.28
C VAL A 77 14.96 1.43 -16.75
N SER A 78 15.88 2.38 -16.68
CA SER A 78 15.59 3.76 -16.24
C SER A 78 14.79 4.52 -17.31
N SER A 79 14.03 5.53 -16.89
CA SER A 79 13.30 6.46 -17.75
C SER A 79 12.40 5.74 -18.76
N ARG A 80 11.75 4.65 -18.36
CA ARG A 80 10.84 3.88 -19.20
C ARG A 80 9.53 3.64 -18.46
N TYR A 81 8.42 3.71 -19.18
CA TYR A 81 7.11 3.29 -18.67
C TYR A 81 6.59 2.12 -19.49
N VAL A 82 5.90 1.20 -18.82
CA VAL A 82 5.36 -0.02 -19.42
C VAL A 82 3.95 -0.23 -18.88
N ALA A 83 3.01 -0.55 -19.76
CA ALA A 83 1.62 -0.81 -19.41
C ALA A 83 0.91 0.38 -18.75
N LEU A 84 1.09 1.59 -19.26
CA LEU A 84 0.20 2.71 -18.93
C LEU A 84 -1.17 2.45 -19.56
N GLU A 85 -2.13 2.06 -18.74
CA GLU A 85 -3.53 1.84 -19.15
C GLU A 85 -4.32 3.15 -19.09
N ILE A 86 -5.08 3.42 -20.15
CA ILE A 86 -5.90 4.63 -20.32
C ILE A 86 -7.32 4.21 -20.67
N GLY A 87 -8.30 4.69 -19.89
CA GLY A 87 -9.71 4.28 -20.02
C GLY A 87 -10.05 3.04 -19.18
N PRO A 88 -11.15 2.33 -19.47
CA PRO A 88 -12.08 2.54 -20.59
C PRO A 88 -13.06 3.70 -20.35
N ASP A 89 -13.18 4.62 -21.31
CA ASP A 89 -14.13 5.74 -21.26
C ASP A 89 -14.51 6.18 -22.68
N GLU A 90 -15.52 5.54 -23.28
CA GLU A 90 -15.95 5.77 -24.67
C GLU A 90 -16.32 7.23 -24.95
N SER A 91 -16.76 7.96 -23.91
CA SER A 91 -17.14 9.38 -24.03
C SER A 91 -15.95 10.29 -24.35
N LEU A 92 -14.73 9.81 -24.11
CA LEU A 92 -13.50 10.55 -24.31
C LEU A 92 -12.81 10.22 -25.64
N GLU A 93 -13.38 9.34 -26.45
CA GLU A 93 -12.78 8.95 -27.72
C GLU A 93 -12.56 10.11 -28.69
N GLY A 94 -11.41 10.07 -29.36
CA GLY A 94 -10.96 11.10 -30.29
C GLY A 94 -10.43 12.37 -29.62
N GLN A 95 -10.59 12.52 -28.30
CA GLN A 95 -9.95 13.61 -27.56
C GLN A 95 -8.46 13.33 -27.36
N MET A 96 -7.69 14.39 -27.22
CA MET A 96 -6.24 14.31 -27.04
C MET A 96 -5.87 13.94 -25.61
N ILE A 97 -4.90 13.05 -25.47
CA ILE A 97 -4.32 12.63 -24.20
C ILE A 97 -3.08 13.47 -23.94
N ASP A 98 -3.10 14.16 -22.82
CA ASP A 98 -2.01 14.95 -22.30
C ASP A 98 -1.27 14.18 -21.21
N PHE A 99 0.05 14.05 -21.36
CA PHE A 99 0.91 13.31 -20.43
C PHE A 99 1.67 14.27 -19.52
N SER A 100 1.70 13.97 -18.22
CA SER A 100 2.38 14.81 -17.24
C SER A 100 3.13 14.01 -16.17
N ILE A 101 4.20 14.60 -15.65
CA ILE A 101 4.91 14.12 -14.46
C ILE A 101 5.01 15.32 -13.51
N GLY A 102 4.36 15.22 -12.35
CA GLY A 102 4.24 16.36 -11.43
C GLY A 102 3.60 17.57 -12.11
N ASN A 103 4.35 18.66 -12.24
CA ASN A 103 3.90 19.90 -12.89
C ASN A 103 4.41 20.07 -14.34
N GLN A 104 5.10 19.07 -14.89
CA GLN A 104 5.65 19.12 -16.24
C GLN A 104 4.74 18.39 -17.22
N LEU A 105 4.49 19.00 -18.36
CA LEU A 105 3.73 18.42 -19.47
C LEU A 105 4.69 17.88 -20.53
N ALA A 106 4.36 16.73 -21.11
CA ALA A 106 5.09 16.18 -22.26
C ALA A 106 4.82 17.00 -23.52
N SER A 107 5.74 16.91 -24.48
CA SER A 107 5.60 17.57 -25.79
C SER A 107 4.60 16.82 -26.70
N GLU A 108 4.45 15.51 -26.46
CA GLU A 108 3.62 14.62 -27.23
C GLU A 108 2.21 14.56 -26.66
N SER A 109 1.25 14.47 -27.58
CA SER A 109 -0.15 14.28 -27.27
C SER A 109 -0.74 13.42 -28.39
N ILE A 110 -1.57 12.45 -28.05
CA ILE A 110 -2.17 11.50 -29.02
C ILE A 110 -3.67 11.37 -28.78
N PRO A 111 -4.49 11.10 -29.82
CA PRO A 111 -5.92 10.86 -29.62
C PRO A 111 -6.17 9.55 -28.87
N PHE A 112 -7.16 9.54 -27.98
CA PHE A 112 -7.68 8.34 -27.36
C PHE A 112 -8.52 7.54 -28.36
N GLY A 113 -8.06 6.32 -28.69
CA GLY A 113 -8.75 5.40 -29.61
C GLY A 113 -7.96 5.00 -30.86
N PRO A 114 -8.64 4.33 -31.83
CA PRO A 114 -8.01 3.89 -33.07
C PRO A 114 -7.57 5.09 -33.92
N VAL A 115 -6.47 4.95 -34.65
CA VAL A 115 -5.96 6.01 -35.55
C VAL A 115 -5.78 5.48 -36.96
N THR A 116 -5.86 6.39 -37.92
CA THR A 116 -5.49 6.14 -39.31
C THR A 116 -3.97 5.96 -39.44
N PRO A 117 -3.46 5.46 -40.58
CA PRO A 117 -2.02 5.42 -40.85
C PRO A 117 -1.33 6.80 -40.78
N SER A 118 -2.09 7.88 -40.91
CA SER A 118 -1.60 9.26 -40.76
C SER A 118 -1.58 9.76 -39.30
N GLY A 119 -1.99 8.94 -38.33
CA GLY A 119 -1.97 9.27 -36.90
C GLY A 119 -3.20 10.02 -36.38
N SER A 120 -4.19 10.31 -37.24
CA SER A 120 -5.43 10.99 -36.83
C SER A 120 -6.45 10.00 -36.28
N TYR A 121 -7.32 10.43 -35.35
CA TYR A 121 -8.39 9.58 -34.83
C TYR A 121 -9.26 9.02 -35.97
N CYS A 122 -9.43 7.69 -35.99
CA CYS A 122 -10.24 7.00 -36.97
C CYS A 122 -11.71 7.01 -36.55
N LYS A 123 -12.42 8.08 -36.91
CA LYS A 123 -13.87 8.19 -36.68
C LYS A 123 -14.60 7.10 -37.48
N GLY A 124 -15.18 6.12 -36.78
CA GLY A 124 -15.92 5.00 -37.37
C GLY A 124 -15.14 3.68 -37.46
N CYS A 125 -13.88 3.64 -37.02
CA CYS A 125 -13.23 2.36 -36.76
C CYS A 125 -13.85 1.74 -35.50
N SER A 126 -14.39 0.53 -35.60
CA SER A 126 -14.80 -0.25 -34.42
C SER A 126 -13.58 -0.80 -33.70
N TRP A 127 -13.52 -0.66 -32.39
CA TRP A 127 -12.52 -1.32 -31.54
C TRP A 127 -13.20 -1.79 -30.26
N VAL A 128 -12.92 -3.03 -29.87
CA VAL A 128 -13.56 -3.69 -28.70
C VAL A 128 -12.54 -4.35 -27.78
N LEU A 129 -11.27 -4.36 -28.22
CA LEU A 129 -10.14 -4.90 -27.49
C LEU A 129 -9.14 -3.78 -27.18
N PRO A 130 -8.38 -3.93 -26.09
CA PRO A 130 -7.32 -2.99 -25.78
C PRO A 130 -6.32 -2.86 -26.94
N ILE A 131 -5.99 -1.62 -27.30
CA ILE A 131 -4.94 -1.32 -28.28
C ILE A 131 -3.66 -1.06 -27.53
N THR A 132 -2.56 -1.69 -27.96
CA THR A 132 -1.22 -1.37 -27.44
C THR A 132 -0.48 -0.45 -28.40
N ARG A 133 0.22 0.57 -27.88
CA ARG A 133 1.11 1.44 -28.65
C ARG A 133 2.43 1.71 -27.95
N THR A 134 3.44 1.98 -28.76
CA THR A 134 4.68 2.57 -28.29
C THR A 134 4.64 4.08 -28.52
N LEU A 135 4.98 4.86 -27.50
CA LEU A 135 5.09 6.31 -27.56
C LEU A 135 6.25 6.73 -26.66
N ASP A 136 7.23 7.43 -27.21
CA ASP A 136 8.26 8.06 -26.39
C ASP A 136 7.81 9.47 -26.01
N LEU A 137 8.08 9.89 -24.77
CA LEU A 137 7.63 11.17 -24.22
C LEU A 137 8.81 12.09 -23.92
N ASN A 138 8.72 13.36 -24.31
CA ASN A 138 9.74 14.36 -24.10
C ASN A 138 9.25 15.49 -23.17
N PHE A 139 9.96 15.66 -22.06
CA PHE A 139 9.73 16.71 -21.08
C PHE A 139 10.84 17.76 -21.17
N SER A 140 10.48 19.03 -21.00
CA SER A 140 11.45 20.12 -21.02
C SER A 140 12.38 20.10 -19.80
N SER A 141 11.89 19.68 -18.63
CA SER A 141 12.66 19.63 -17.39
C SER A 141 12.17 18.53 -16.44
N VAL A 142 12.99 18.20 -15.44
CA VAL A 142 12.58 17.32 -14.34
C VAL A 142 11.60 18.09 -13.46
N PRO A 143 10.47 17.49 -13.03
CA PRO A 143 9.55 18.14 -12.11
C PRO A 143 10.27 18.50 -10.82
N VAL A 144 10.22 19.78 -10.47
CA VAL A 144 10.71 20.27 -9.18
C VAL A 144 9.65 19.91 -8.15
N ALA A 145 10.06 19.32 -7.02
CA ALA A 145 9.17 19.10 -5.91
C ALA A 145 8.53 20.46 -5.52
N THR A 146 7.21 20.55 -5.64
CA THR A 146 6.49 21.69 -5.06
C THR A 146 6.82 21.71 -3.57
N PRO A 147 7.26 22.83 -2.99
CA PRO A 147 7.49 22.88 -1.56
C PRO A 147 6.20 22.46 -0.86
N THR A 148 6.26 21.39 -0.07
CA THR A 148 5.14 21.03 0.80
C THR A 148 4.87 22.25 1.67
N PRO A 149 3.64 22.79 1.70
CA PRO A 149 3.34 23.92 2.56
C PRO A 149 3.71 23.52 3.99
N VAL A 150 4.62 24.28 4.60
CA VAL A 150 4.91 24.13 6.03
C VAL A 150 3.64 24.59 6.74
N PRO A 151 3.02 23.76 7.61
CA PRO A 151 1.85 24.17 8.38
C PRO A 151 2.17 25.46 9.11
N ALA A 152 1.26 26.43 9.05
CA ALA A 152 1.44 27.66 9.79
C ALA A 152 1.49 27.34 11.29
N SER A 153 2.48 27.92 11.98
CA SER A 153 2.71 27.67 13.40
C SER A 153 1.79 28.50 14.27
N ALA A 154 1.25 27.92 15.35
CA ALA A 154 0.44 28.63 16.34
C ALA A 154 1.32 29.11 17.50
N SER A 155 1.00 30.29 18.04
CA SER A 155 1.61 30.77 19.28
C SER A 155 0.96 30.08 20.50
N PRO A 156 1.72 29.77 21.57
CA PRO A 156 1.20 29.06 22.73
C PRO A 156 0.21 29.91 23.55
N SER A 157 -0.67 29.26 24.30
CA SER A 157 -1.53 29.88 25.32
C SER A 157 -1.05 29.52 26.72
N PHE A 158 -1.26 30.41 27.68
CA PHE A 158 -0.92 30.20 29.09
C PHE A 158 -2.17 30.27 29.95
N LEU A 159 -2.41 29.21 30.72
CA LEU A 159 -3.58 29.08 31.59
C LEU A 159 -3.15 28.87 33.03
N THR A 160 -3.77 29.60 33.94
CA THR A 160 -3.65 29.40 35.38
C THR A 160 -5.03 29.42 36.04
N GLY A 161 -5.14 28.83 37.23
CA GLY A 161 -6.38 28.87 38.00
C GLY A 161 -6.43 27.81 39.08
N ASN A 162 -7.65 27.38 39.44
CA ASN A 162 -7.86 26.45 40.55
C ASN A 162 -8.46 25.11 40.12
N LEU A 163 -8.20 24.08 40.91
CA LEU A 163 -8.68 22.72 40.75
C LEU A 163 -9.76 22.37 41.77
N ILE A 164 -10.76 21.62 41.31
CA ILE A 164 -11.86 21.13 42.15
C ILE A 164 -12.03 19.63 41.87
N PHE A 165 -11.73 18.78 42.86
CA PHE A 165 -11.89 17.32 42.80
C PHE A 165 -13.15 16.89 43.56
N GLY A 166 -14.24 16.62 42.84
CA GLY A 166 -15.53 16.32 43.44
C GLY A 166 -16.03 17.51 44.30
N SER A 167 -15.86 17.43 45.61
CA SER A 167 -16.20 18.49 46.57
C SER A 167 -14.98 19.07 47.31
N ILE A 168 -13.76 18.70 46.91
CA ILE A 168 -12.50 19.14 47.51
C ILE A 168 -11.88 20.20 46.61
N LEU A 169 -11.56 21.38 47.15
CA LEU A 169 -10.96 22.52 46.43
C LEU A 169 -9.44 22.40 46.30
N SER A 170 -8.92 21.19 46.09
CA SER A 170 -7.48 20.92 45.97
C SER A 170 -7.25 19.58 45.30
N ALA A 171 -6.15 19.48 44.54
CA ALA A 171 -5.61 18.19 44.14
C ALA A 171 -5.07 17.43 45.35
N PRO A 172 -5.10 16.08 45.34
CA PRO A 172 -4.32 15.25 46.25
C PRO A 172 -2.83 15.59 46.17
N ALA A 173 -2.12 15.53 47.31
CA ALA A 173 -0.71 15.95 47.41
C ALA A 173 0.29 15.15 46.54
N GLU A 174 -0.14 14.01 46.01
CA GLU A 174 0.67 13.16 45.12
C GLU A 174 0.56 13.58 43.64
N LEU A 175 -0.41 14.43 43.30
CA LEU A 175 -0.74 14.78 41.91
C LEU A 175 -0.24 16.20 41.60
N ASN A 176 0.98 16.29 41.07
CA ASN A 176 1.67 17.57 40.82
C ASN A 176 1.75 17.94 39.33
N GLU A 177 1.14 17.15 38.45
CA GLU A 177 1.21 17.31 36.99
C GLU A 177 -0.20 17.35 36.39
N ILE A 178 -0.39 18.26 35.43
CA ILE A 178 -1.59 18.36 34.60
C ILE A 178 -1.20 18.29 33.13
N LYS A 179 -1.98 17.56 32.33
CA LYS A 179 -1.78 17.42 30.89
C LYS A 179 -2.93 18.06 30.14
N ALA A 180 -2.65 18.68 29.00
CA ALA A 180 -3.64 19.23 28.08
C ALA A 180 -3.61 18.48 26.76
N TYR A 181 -4.78 18.14 26.24
CA TYR A 181 -4.94 17.45 24.97
C TYR A 181 -5.91 18.17 24.05
N ILE A 182 -5.64 18.14 22.75
CA ILE A 182 -6.62 18.49 21.72
C ILE A 182 -6.91 17.24 20.90
N GLY A 183 -8.13 16.71 21.02
CA GLY A 183 -8.44 15.38 20.52
C GLY A 183 -7.64 14.31 21.29
N ASN A 184 -6.65 13.71 20.63
CA ASN A 184 -5.77 12.68 21.21
C ASN A 184 -4.31 13.14 21.29
N GLU A 185 -3.99 14.35 20.85
CA GLU A 185 -2.64 14.88 20.85
C GLU A 185 -2.34 15.60 22.16
N LEU A 186 -1.20 15.28 22.79
CA LEU A 186 -0.70 15.97 23.97
C LEU A 186 -0.10 17.31 23.53
N VAL A 187 -0.74 18.41 23.92
CA VAL A 187 -0.37 19.77 23.50
C VAL A 187 0.18 20.61 24.65
N GLY A 188 0.26 20.06 25.87
CA GLY A 188 0.79 20.81 27.00
C GLY A 188 0.95 19.96 28.25
N VAL A 189 1.95 20.30 29.05
CA VAL A 189 2.18 19.75 30.39
C VAL A 189 2.40 20.92 31.34
N GLY A 190 1.72 20.88 32.47
CA GLY A 190 1.75 21.92 33.48
C GLY A 190 1.94 21.35 34.88
N THR A 191 2.01 22.26 35.84
CA THR A 191 2.21 21.95 37.26
C THR A 191 0.94 22.14 38.06
N VAL A 192 0.75 21.32 39.08
CA VAL A 192 -0.31 21.42 40.07
C VAL A 192 0.32 21.62 41.45
N ASN A 193 -0.15 22.62 42.18
CA ASN A 193 0.31 22.97 43.52
C ASN A 193 -0.90 23.18 44.43
N GLY A 194 -1.37 22.10 45.06
CA GLY A 194 -2.53 22.13 45.96
C GLY A 194 -3.81 22.55 45.24
N PRO A 195 -4.39 23.74 45.55
CA PRO A 195 -5.57 24.24 44.85
C PRO A 195 -5.26 24.76 43.45
N ASP A 196 -4.01 25.12 43.14
CA ASP A 196 -3.67 25.90 41.96
C ASP A 196 -3.00 25.07 40.86
N TYR A 197 -3.14 25.50 39.61
CA TYR A 197 -2.40 24.94 38.49
C TYR A 197 -1.90 26.03 37.54
N SER A 198 -0.87 25.67 36.77
CA SER A 198 -0.33 26.48 35.67
C SER A 198 0.06 25.55 34.53
N ILE A 199 -0.38 25.87 33.31
CA ILE A 199 -0.09 25.07 32.11
C ILE A 199 0.09 25.96 30.89
N THR A 200 1.06 25.60 30.05
CA THR A 200 1.24 26.15 28.71
C THR A 200 0.70 25.16 27.68
N ILE A 201 -0.13 25.64 26.76
CA ILE A 201 -0.70 24.87 25.67
C ILE A 201 -0.02 25.32 24.39
N ASP A 202 0.79 24.46 23.81
CA ASP A 202 1.51 24.67 22.57
C ASP A 202 1.23 23.52 21.60
N PRO A 203 0.23 23.67 20.72
CA PRO A 203 -0.11 22.65 19.73
C PRO A 203 0.75 22.74 18.46
N GLY A 204 1.68 23.68 18.37
CA GLY A 204 2.62 23.85 17.26
C GLY A 204 2.02 24.35 15.94
N THR A 205 0.73 24.12 15.65
CA THR A 205 0.08 24.48 14.37
C THR A 205 -1.25 25.21 14.56
N VAL A 206 -1.57 26.11 13.62
CA VAL A 206 -2.82 26.91 13.65
C VAL A 206 -4.08 26.09 13.39
N GLU A 207 -3.98 24.84 12.95
CA GLU A 207 -5.13 23.95 12.74
C GLU A 207 -5.89 23.65 14.05
N TYR A 208 -5.20 23.84 15.17
CA TYR A 208 -5.74 23.66 16.51
C TYR A 208 -6.47 24.89 17.07
N VAL A 209 -6.38 26.05 16.41
CA VAL A 209 -7.10 27.26 16.82
C VAL A 209 -8.62 27.02 16.77
N GLY A 210 -9.30 27.34 17.86
CA GLY A 210 -10.73 27.12 18.04
C GLY A 210 -11.12 25.68 18.41
N LYS A 211 -10.16 24.76 18.57
CA LYS A 211 -10.43 23.39 19.05
C LYS A 211 -10.54 23.34 20.57
N SER A 212 -11.28 22.35 21.06
CA SER A 212 -11.44 22.12 22.49
C SER A 212 -10.22 21.40 23.07
N VAL A 213 -9.63 22.00 24.08
CA VAL A 213 -8.62 21.45 24.97
C VAL A 213 -9.31 20.72 26.13
N THR A 214 -8.90 19.48 26.37
CA THR A 214 -9.27 18.69 27.54
C THR A 214 -8.08 18.59 28.48
N PHE A 215 -8.34 18.54 29.78
CA PHE A 215 -7.30 18.44 30.80
C PHE A 215 -7.34 17.08 31.49
N GLU A 216 -6.18 16.54 31.83
CA GLU A 216 -6.03 15.26 32.51
C GLU A 216 -5.07 15.39 33.70
N ILE A 217 -5.44 14.77 34.82
CA ILE A 217 -4.54 14.56 35.96
C ILE A 217 -4.62 13.08 36.34
N ALA A 218 -3.47 12.38 36.33
CA ALA A 218 -3.36 10.96 36.68
C ALA A 218 -4.42 10.04 36.02
N GLY A 219 -4.60 10.16 34.70
CA GLY A 219 -5.57 9.35 33.95
C GLY A 219 -7.03 9.83 34.05
N THR A 220 -7.29 10.89 34.81
CA THR A 220 -8.64 11.40 35.03
C THR A 220 -8.88 12.69 34.25
N LEU A 221 -9.89 12.70 33.39
CA LEU A 221 -10.26 13.87 32.59
C LEU A 221 -11.07 14.90 33.39
N SER A 222 -10.82 16.18 33.13
CA SER A 222 -11.63 17.29 33.60
C SER A 222 -12.97 17.35 32.86
N LYS A 223 -14.01 17.82 33.54
CA LYS A 223 -15.29 18.19 32.95
C LYS A 223 -15.26 19.59 32.31
N THR A 224 -14.34 20.44 32.75
CA THR A 224 -14.12 21.75 32.13
C THR A 224 -13.24 21.57 30.90
N THR A 225 -13.64 22.21 29.80
CA THR A 225 -12.80 22.34 28.61
C THR A 225 -12.45 23.80 28.38
N TYR A 226 -11.41 24.03 27.59
CA TYR A 226 -10.99 25.35 27.14
C TYR A 226 -10.94 25.34 25.61
N ILE A 227 -11.26 26.46 24.95
CA ILE A 227 -11.12 26.57 23.49
C ILE A 227 -9.76 27.19 23.23
N PHE A 228 -8.89 26.51 22.49
CA PHE A 228 -7.54 27.00 22.21
C PHE A 228 -7.60 28.28 21.36
N VAL A 229 -6.98 29.33 21.87
CA VAL A 229 -6.78 30.62 21.20
C VAL A 229 -5.30 30.96 21.29
N GLU A 230 -4.67 31.26 20.16
CA GLU A 230 -3.26 31.61 20.11
C GLU A 230 -2.95 32.88 20.92
N ASP A 231 -1.76 32.91 21.55
CA ASP A 231 -1.27 34.04 22.35
C ASP A 231 -2.22 34.46 23.48
N ASP A 232 -3.09 33.55 23.92
CA ASP A 232 -4.04 33.80 24.98
C ASP A 232 -3.41 33.59 26.36
N PHE A 233 -3.74 34.48 27.29
CA PHE A 233 -3.29 34.43 28.67
C PHE A 233 -4.52 34.51 29.58
N GLN A 234 -4.91 33.37 30.15
CA GLN A 234 -6.09 33.25 30.99
C GLN A 234 -5.71 32.89 32.43
N THR A 235 -6.32 33.60 33.37
CA THR A 235 -6.18 33.33 34.80
C THR A 235 -7.51 32.92 35.41
N ASP A 236 -7.46 32.37 36.62
CA ASP A 236 -8.64 32.04 37.44
C ASP A 236 -9.61 31.04 36.80
N ILE A 237 -9.14 30.22 35.86
CA ILE A 237 -9.93 29.14 35.27
C ILE A 237 -10.17 28.04 36.31
N LYS A 238 -11.41 27.60 36.45
CA LYS A 238 -11.79 26.52 37.37
C LYS A 238 -11.93 25.19 36.63
N LEU A 239 -11.04 24.25 36.92
CA LEU A 239 -11.11 22.90 36.36
C LEU A 239 -11.78 21.94 37.33
N PHE A 240 -12.85 21.29 36.86
CA PHE A 240 -13.62 20.33 37.64
C PHE A 240 -13.23 18.90 37.30
N PHE A 241 -12.64 18.19 38.24
CA PHE A 241 -12.34 16.76 38.13
C PHE A 241 -13.34 15.94 38.97
N PRO A 242 -13.63 14.69 38.59
CA PRO A 242 -14.35 13.78 39.48
C PRO A 242 -13.54 13.52 40.76
N GLN A 243 -14.18 12.95 41.78
CA GLN A 243 -13.50 12.61 43.02
C GLN A 243 -12.36 11.62 42.75
N TYR A 244 -11.16 11.95 43.22
CA TYR A 244 -10.02 11.04 43.16
C TYR A 244 -10.17 9.92 44.20
N ILE A 245 -10.06 8.68 43.75
CA ILE A 245 -10.02 7.50 44.61
C ILE A 245 -8.62 6.89 44.44
N PRO A 246 -7.73 6.98 45.46
CA PRO A 246 -6.41 6.42 45.35
C PRO A 246 -6.49 4.91 45.10
N PRO A 247 -5.60 4.33 44.28
CA PRO A 247 -5.54 2.89 44.11
C PRO A 247 -5.27 2.22 45.47
N PRO A 248 -5.78 0.99 45.69
CA PRO A 248 -5.50 0.26 46.91
C PRO A 248 -3.99 0.11 47.09
N PRO A 249 -3.46 0.22 48.33
CA PRO A 249 -2.04 0.07 48.58
C PRO A 249 -1.57 -1.28 48.05
N THR A 250 -0.49 -1.28 47.28
CA THR A 250 0.14 -2.53 46.86
C THR A 250 0.57 -3.27 48.13
N PRO A 251 0.28 -4.58 48.29
CA PRO A 251 0.68 -5.31 49.48
C PRO A 251 2.20 -5.25 49.60
N THR A 252 2.69 -4.69 50.71
CA THR A 252 4.10 -4.77 51.06
C THR A 252 4.50 -6.24 51.05
N PRO A 253 5.52 -6.67 50.28
CA PRO A 253 5.94 -8.05 50.28
C PRO A 253 6.27 -8.45 51.71
N THR A 254 5.58 -9.45 52.23
CA THR A 254 5.90 -10.05 53.52
C THR A 254 7.36 -10.50 53.42
N PRO A 255 8.25 -10.11 54.36
CA PRO A 255 9.63 -10.56 54.31
C PRO A 255 9.65 -12.09 54.24
N LEU A 256 10.21 -12.62 53.16
CA LEU A 256 10.34 -14.06 52.96
C LEU A 256 11.18 -14.59 54.12
N ALA A 257 10.63 -15.51 54.92
CA ALA A 257 11.36 -16.15 56.00
C ALA A 257 12.66 -16.70 55.44
N THR A 258 13.79 -16.21 55.96
CA THR A 258 15.12 -16.68 55.58
C THR A 258 15.17 -18.18 55.81
N ALA A 259 15.38 -18.95 54.75
CA ALA A 259 15.43 -20.41 54.84
C ALA A 259 16.49 -20.82 55.88
N VAL A 260 16.07 -21.62 56.86
CA VAL A 260 16.99 -22.27 57.80
C VAL A 260 17.93 -23.14 56.96
N PRO A 261 19.27 -23.02 57.10
CA PRO A 261 20.19 -23.82 56.31
C PRO A 261 19.90 -25.30 56.55
N THR A 262 19.44 -25.99 55.50
CA THR A 262 19.22 -27.43 55.53
C THR A 262 20.59 -28.09 55.48
N ALA A 263 20.92 -28.91 56.48
CA ALA A 263 22.18 -29.66 56.51
C ALA A 263 22.29 -30.49 55.22
N THR A 264 23.25 -30.12 54.38
CA THR A 264 23.50 -30.79 53.11
C THR A 264 24.11 -32.16 53.42
N ALA A 265 23.45 -33.23 52.99
CA ALA A 265 24.00 -34.58 53.09
C ALA A 265 25.30 -34.64 52.26
N VAL A 266 26.38 -35.14 52.89
CA VAL A 266 27.66 -35.39 52.23
C VAL A 266 27.44 -36.42 51.13
N PRO A 267 27.70 -36.11 49.84
CA PRO A 267 27.54 -37.08 48.77
C PRO A 267 28.59 -38.20 48.89
N GLU A 268 28.12 -39.43 48.75
CA GLU A 268 28.95 -40.64 48.65
C GLU A 268 29.84 -40.57 47.39
N PRO A 269 31.15 -40.90 47.47
CA PRO A 269 32.07 -40.73 46.35
C PRO A 269 31.68 -41.65 45.20
N THR A 270 31.18 -41.04 44.12
CA THR A 270 30.87 -41.72 42.87
C THR A 270 32.18 -41.97 42.12
N ARG A 271 32.42 -43.22 41.68
CA ARG A 271 33.62 -43.58 40.93
C ARG A 271 33.65 -42.82 39.59
N THR A 272 34.72 -42.06 39.38
CA THR A 272 35.02 -41.32 38.15
C THR A 272 35.17 -42.28 36.97
N PRO A 273 34.38 -42.15 35.89
CA PRO A 273 34.65 -42.87 34.65
C PRO A 273 35.89 -42.30 33.96
N THR A 274 36.76 -43.20 33.51
CA THR A 274 37.99 -42.90 32.75
C THR A 274 37.64 -42.16 31.44
N PRO A 275 38.29 -41.02 31.13
CA PRO A 275 38.01 -40.28 29.90
C PRO A 275 38.43 -41.07 28.65
N LEU A 276 37.52 -41.13 27.69
CA LEU A 276 37.76 -41.60 26.32
C LEU A 276 38.51 -40.50 25.56
N PRO A 277 39.59 -40.80 24.80
CA PRO A 277 40.35 -39.78 24.09
C PRO A 277 39.50 -39.14 22.97
N GLU A 278 39.47 -37.80 22.99
CA GLU A 278 38.78 -36.94 22.04
C GLU A 278 39.57 -36.86 20.70
N PRO A 279 38.91 -36.93 19.53
CA PRO A 279 39.59 -36.88 18.25
C PRO A 279 40.16 -35.49 17.95
N THR A 280 41.46 -35.45 17.66
CA THR A 280 42.23 -34.26 17.31
C THR A 280 41.70 -33.59 16.03
N ALA A 281 41.25 -32.34 16.13
CA ALA A 281 40.90 -31.52 14.97
C ALA A 281 42.15 -31.25 14.11
N THR A 282 42.12 -31.69 12.85
CA THR A 282 43.18 -31.44 11.87
C THR A 282 42.93 -30.07 11.24
N TYR A 283 43.73 -29.06 11.62
CA TYR A 283 43.71 -27.76 10.97
C TYR A 283 44.33 -27.89 9.57
N THR A 284 43.54 -27.66 8.53
CA THR A 284 44.03 -27.50 7.16
C THR A 284 44.50 -26.07 6.97
N ALA A 285 45.74 -25.91 6.48
CA ALA A 285 46.36 -24.62 6.27
C ALA A 285 45.61 -23.83 5.18
N THR A 286 45.19 -22.61 5.52
CA THR A 286 44.67 -21.62 4.58
C THR A 286 45.77 -21.23 3.60
N PRO A 287 45.56 -21.30 2.26
CA PRO A 287 46.59 -20.92 1.30
C PRO A 287 46.84 -19.40 1.34
N THR A 288 48.11 -19.05 1.44
CA THR A 288 48.65 -17.68 1.35
C THR A 288 48.24 -17.02 0.02
N PRO A 289 47.72 -15.77 0.02
CA PRO A 289 47.40 -15.08 -1.22
C PRO A 289 48.67 -14.77 -2.01
N THR A 290 48.70 -15.19 -3.26
CA THR A 290 49.74 -14.86 -4.25
C THR A 290 49.71 -13.36 -4.54
N PRO A 291 50.85 -12.64 -4.52
CA PRO A 291 50.89 -11.22 -4.86
C PRO A 291 50.53 -11.00 -6.33
N ILE A 292 49.67 -10.00 -6.56
CA ILE A 292 49.27 -9.54 -7.89
C ILE A 292 50.41 -8.65 -8.41
N VAL A 293 51.07 -9.09 -9.48
CA VAL A 293 52.03 -8.27 -10.22
C VAL A 293 51.24 -7.34 -11.15
N PHE A 294 51.36 -6.02 -10.93
CA PHE A 294 50.94 -5.03 -11.92
C PHE A 294 52.01 -4.91 -13.00
N THR A 295 51.84 -5.61 -14.12
CA THR A 295 52.49 -5.25 -15.38
C THR A 295 51.63 -4.23 -16.11
N SER A 296 52.09 -2.99 -16.18
CA SER A 296 51.60 -2.02 -17.16
C SER A 296 52.16 -2.42 -18.52
N SER A 297 51.29 -2.88 -19.41
CA SER A 297 51.58 -2.92 -20.85
C SER A 297 50.34 -2.35 -21.55
N ASN A 298 50.54 -1.22 -22.18
CA ASN A 298 49.70 -0.77 -23.28
C ASN A 298 49.71 -1.85 -24.35
N GLU A 299 48.55 -2.21 -24.91
CA GLU A 299 48.24 -2.14 -26.34
C GLU A 299 46.97 -2.91 -26.68
N ASP A 300 46.30 -2.37 -27.69
CA ASP A 300 45.11 -2.86 -28.37
C ASP A 300 45.09 -4.36 -28.63
N ALA A 301 43.92 -4.99 -28.41
CA ALA A 301 43.45 -6.04 -29.30
C ALA A 301 41.93 -6.26 -29.17
N ILE A 302 41.31 -6.24 -30.33
CA ILE A 302 39.92 -6.57 -30.64
C ILE A 302 39.79 -8.12 -30.71
N ILE A 303 38.55 -8.59 -30.56
CA ILE A 303 37.92 -9.81 -31.13
C ILE A 303 37.46 -10.85 -30.08
N THR A 304 36.14 -10.80 -29.87
CA THR A 304 35.11 -11.84 -30.07
C THR A 304 35.33 -13.33 -29.71
N GLU A 305 34.23 -13.86 -29.15
CA GLU A 305 33.64 -15.22 -29.20
C GLU A 305 33.77 -16.17 -27.99
N ASP A 306 32.56 -16.56 -27.56
CA ASP A 306 32.09 -17.84 -27.03
C ASP A 306 32.75 -18.47 -25.80
N ALA A 307 31.98 -18.58 -24.71
CA ALA A 307 31.16 -19.78 -24.47
C ALA A 307 30.59 -19.81 -23.04
N SER A 308 29.54 -20.62 -22.91
CA SER A 308 29.25 -21.47 -21.74
C SER A 308 28.54 -20.87 -20.53
N ASP A 309 27.24 -21.19 -20.50
CA ASP A 309 26.65 -22.12 -19.53
C ASP A 309 25.76 -21.55 -18.41
N GLY A 310 24.56 -22.13 -18.36
CA GLY A 310 24.00 -22.70 -17.14
C GLY A 310 23.20 -21.77 -16.23
N GLY A 311 21.87 -21.75 -16.39
CA GLY A 311 21.00 -21.13 -15.39
C GLY A 311 19.51 -21.37 -15.60
N CYS A 312 19.05 -22.59 -15.32
CA CYS A 312 17.63 -22.95 -15.22
C CYS A 312 16.87 -22.00 -14.28
N ASN A 313 15.74 -21.45 -14.73
CA ASN A 313 14.64 -21.10 -13.84
C ASN A 313 13.30 -21.45 -14.47
N SER A 314 12.74 -22.54 -13.95
CA SER A 314 11.43 -23.08 -14.24
C SER A 314 10.39 -22.37 -13.36
N ARG A 315 9.55 -21.50 -13.94
CA ARG A 315 8.31 -21.06 -13.31
C ARG A 315 7.36 -20.37 -14.31
N GLY A 316 6.14 -20.88 -14.39
CA GLY A 316 4.97 -20.12 -14.85
C GLY A 316 4.36 -20.60 -16.17
N GLY A 317 3.23 -21.31 -16.06
CA GLY A 317 2.50 -21.87 -17.19
C GLY A 317 1.80 -20.85 -18.10
N GLY A 318 1.55 -21.30 -19.33
CA GLY A 318 0.76 -20.65 -20.38
C GLY A 318 0.66 -21.57 -21.60
N PRO A 319 -0.40 -21.50 -22.41
CA PRO A 319 -1.04 -22.67 -23.03
C PRO A 319 -0.23 -23.31 -24.16
N ALA A 320 -0.38 -24.64 -24.27
CA ALA A 320 0.14 -25.43 -25.38
C ALA A 320 -0.37 -24.88 -26.71
N SER A 321 0.55 -24.30 -27.47
CA SER A 321 0.35 -23.87 -28.85
C SER A 321 -0.13 -25.05 -29.71
N VAL A 322 -1.28 -24.85 -30.36
CA VAL A 322 -2.00 -25.76 -31.27
C VAL A 322 -1.11 -26.33 -32.41
N GLY A 323 0.06 -25.73 -32.66
CA GLY A 323 1.05 -26.19 -33.63
C GLY A 323 1.72 -27.53 -33.30
N LEU A 324 1.80 -27.95 -32.03
CA LEU A 324 2.46 -29.22 -31.67
C LEU A 324 1.54 -30.44 -31.76
N ILE A 325 0.21 -30.25 -31.77
CA ILE A 325 -0.73 -31.36 -31.93
C ILE A 325 -0.76 -31.80 -33.41
N LEU A 326 -0.65 -30.87 -34.36
CA LEU A 326 -0.65 -31.18 -35.80
C LEU A 326 0.62 -31.91 -36.30
N LEU A 327 1.75 -31.78 -35.59
CA LEU A 327 2.99 -32.49 -35.92
C LEU A 327 3.03 -33.95 -35.42
N SER A 328 2.09 -34.36 -34.57
CA SER A 328 2.02 -35.75 -34.08
C SER A 328 1.14 -36.68 -34.94
N LEU A 329 0.32 -36.13 -35.86
CA LEU A 329 -0.53 -36.92 -36.76
C LEU A 329 0.09 -37.21 -38.14
N THR A 330 1.22 -36.59 -38.49
CA THR A 330 1.90 -36.81 -39.78
C THR A 330 2.47 -38.23 -39.98
N PRO A 331 2.96 -38.96 -38.96
CA PRO A 331 3.43 -40.33 -39.16
C PRO A 331 2.28 -41.31 -39.42
N VAL A 332 1.10 -41.08 -38.83
CA VAL A 332 -0.07 -41.96 -38.94
C VAL A 332 -0.75 -41.83 -40.31
N TYR A 333 -0.81 -40.61 -40.86
CA TYR A 333 -1.37 -40.37 -42.20
C TYR A 333 -0.53 -41.03 -43.31
N LEU A 334 0.80 -40.97 -43.23
CA LEU A 334 1.69 -41.59 -44.23
C LEU A 334 1.70 -43.12 -44.16
N LEU A 335 1.57 -43.71 -42.97
CA LEU A 335 1.45 -45.17 -42.82
C LEU A 335 0.12 -45.69 -43.37
N ASN A 336 -0.98 -44.94 -43.24
CA ASN A 336 -2.29 -45.37 -43.73
C ASN A 336 -2.42 -45.23 -45.26
N ARG A 337 -1.71 -44.28 -45.88
CA ARG A 337 -1.67 -44.16 -47.36
C ARG A 337 -0.86 -45.27 -48.03
N LYS A 338 0.19 -45.78 -47.38
CA LYS A 338 1.03 -46.88 -47.91
C LYS A 338 0.33 -48.25 -47.89
N ARG A 339 -0.69 -48.44 -47.04
CA ARG A 339 -1.50 -49.67 -47.01
C ARG A 339 -2.63 -49.73 -48.06
N ARG A 340 -2.96 -48.62 -48.74
CA ARG A 340 -3.97 -48.60 -49.80
C ARG A 340 -3.44 -48.79 -51.23
N ASN A 341 -2.12 -48.86 -51.40
CA ASN A 341 -1.47 -49.05 -52.71
C ASN A 341 -0.68 -50.37 -52.80
N LYS A 342 -1.15 -51.43 -52.15
CA LYS A 342 -0.72 -52.81 -52.40
C LYS A 342 -1.92 -53.73 -52.46
#